data_AF-A0AAU7CMN1-F1
#
_entry.id   AF-A0AAU7CMN1-F1
#
_cell.length_a   1.000
_cell.length_b   1.000
_cell.length_c   1.000
_cell.angle_alpha   90.00
_cell.angle_beta   90.00
_cell.angle_gamma   90.00
#
_symmetry.space_group_name_H-M   'P 1'
#
loop_
_entity.id
_entity.type
_entity.pdbx_description
1 polymer ?
#
loop_
_entity_poly.entity_id
_entity_poly.type
_entity_poly.pdbx_seq_one_letter_code
_entity_poly.pdbx_strand_id
1 'polypeptide(L)'
;MAKPRRTTDQPGEVGPSSSDEEVQRAVEKIRDYYKIGKEALAAIPEGAKNDGKTIKRLATEKNLSGSEVRQARLFAARYTEDELEALLLLRIGGLPLAWDQVKDLVKVRSKVKRTALQEEAAKKSWPIRKLRTEIKARGLHRSKNETPRRAGGRRHAPASSPPIALVQILDLSNQWLRYYVDSGVGGPDSPLKELSRVSRKERQARLQQILETKSALEALGASVALVTKQLQHSTTEIEKSIRGDEKPVKTKPAAPESAKKARPQSQEAKAKPKSGPRQSTRKRPPK
;
A
#
# COMPACT_ATOMS: atom_id res chain seq x y z
N MET A 1 -44.07 45.06 17.12
CA MET A 1 -43.06 45.14 18.20
C MET A 1 -41.73 44.64 17.67
N ALA A 2 -40.76 45.54 17.46
CA ALA A 2 -39.46 45.22 16.90
C ALA A 2 -38.48 44.83 18.01
N LYS A 3 -37.82 43.67 17.89
CA LYS A 3 -36.78 43.23 18.85
C LYS A 3 -35.48 44.00 18.60
N PRO A 4 -34.84 44.57 19.64
CA PRO A 4 -33.56 45.24 19.48
C PRO A 4 -32.46 44.22 19.16
N ARG A 5 -31.68 44.50 18.10
CA ARG A 5 -30.46 43.75 17.78
C ARG A 5 -29.37 44.16 18.78
N ARG A 6 -28.85 43.19 19.52
CA ARG A 6 -27.64 43.37 20.34
C ARG A 6 -26.44 43.53 19.41
N THR A 7 -25.92 44.75 19.32
CA THR A 7 -24.57 45.05 18.86
C THR A 7 -23.63 44.71 20.01
N THR A 8 -22.89 43.61 19.88
CA THR A 8 -21.82 43.26 20.82
C THR A 8 -20.50 43.55 20.12
N ASP A 9 -20.10 44.82 20.15
CA ASP A 9 -18.72 45.23 19.86
C ASP A 9 -17.88 44.91 21.10
N GLN A 10 -17.35 43.69 21.16
CA GLN A 10 -16.14 43.46 21.93
C GLN A 10 -14.97 43.33 20.95
N PRO A 11 -13.86 44.06 21.14
CA PRO A 11 -12.62 43.84 20.41
C PRO A 11 -12.09 42.47 20.84
N GLY A 12 -12.46 41.43 20.09
CA GLY A 12 -11.95 40.09 20.31
C GLY A 12 -10.45 40.07 20.08
N GLU A 13 -9.69 39.66 21.11
CA GLU A 13 -8.32 39.21 20.94
C GLU A 13 -8.31 38.19 19.80
N VAL A 14 -7.69 38.55 18.68
CA VAL A 14 -7.49 37.65 17.55
C VAL A 14 -6.43 36.65 18.00
N GLY A 15 -6.87 35.58 18.68
CA GLY A 15 -6.07 34.39 18.85
C GLY A 15 -5.54 33.93 17.49
N PRO A 16 -4.38 33.25 17.44
CA PRO A 16 -3.81 32.76 16.19
C PRO A 16 -4.90 32.08 15.39
N SER A 17 -5.07 32.53 14.15
CA SER A 17 -6.09 32.00 13.26
C SER A 17 -5.90 30.48 13.18
N SER A 18 -6.96 29.68 13.13
CA SER A 18 -6.87 28.21 13.05
C SER A 18 -5.90 27.73 11.95
N SER A 19 -5.63 28.55 10.94
CA SER A 19 -4.63 28.32 9.90
C SER A 19 -3.17 28.35 10.39
N ASP A 20 -2.79 29.20 11.34
CA ASP A 20 -1.40 29.35 11.77
C ASP A 20 -0.93 28.14 12.58
N GLU A 21 -1.79 27.61 13.44
CA GLU A 21 -1.51 26.36 14.16
C GLU A 21 -1.39 25.16 13.21
N GLU A 22 -2.25 25.08 12.20
CA GLU A 22 -2.20 24.01 11.20
C GLU A 22 -0.91 24.08 10.38
N VAL A 23 -0.50 25.29 9.98
CA VAL A 23 0.78 25.56 9.30
C VAL A 23 1.94 25.10 10.18
N GLN A 24 1.95 25.48 11.45
CA GLN A 24 3.02 25.13 12.38
C GLN A 24 3.10 23.61 12.60
N ARG A 25 1.97 22.95 12.84
CA ARG A 25 1.90 21.48 12.99
C ARG A 25 2.40 20.76 11.74
N ALA A 26 2.07 21.27 10.55
CA ALA A 26 2.56 20.70 9.31
C ALA A 26 4.08 20.85 9.15
N VAL A 27 4.63 22.02 9.48
CA VAL A 27 6.07 22.31 9.46
C VAL A 27 6.82 21.41 10.44
N GLU A 28 6.37 21.34 11.69
CA GLU A 28 6.97 20.51 12.73
C GLU A 28 6.98 19.04 12.33
N LYS A 29 5.86 18.55 11.79
CA LYS A 29 5.76 17.18 11.29
C LYS A 29 6.82 16.86 10.24
N ILE A 30 7.08 17.77 9.29
CA ILE A 30 8.11 17.55 8.25
C ILE A 30 9.52 17.55 8.87
N ARG A 31 9.79 18.45 9.82
CA ARG A 31 11.07 18.50 10.56
C ARG A 31 11.30 17.23 11.36
N ASP A 32 10.27 16.69 12.03
CA ASP A 32 10.36 15.44 12.78
C ASP A 32 10.70 14.26 11.88
N TYR A 33 10.05 14.16 10.71
CA TYR A 33 10.39 13.15 9.72
C TYR A 33 11.82 13.30 9.20
N TYR A 34 12.34 14.53 9.06
CA TYR A 34 13.73 14.76 8.69
C TYR A 34 14.69 14.24 9.76
N LYS A 35 14.45 14.60 11.04
CA LYS A 35 15.26 14.14 12.19
C LYS A 35 15.27 12.61 12.33
N ILE A 36 14.10 11.98 12.29
CA ILE A 36 13.98 10.51 12.31
C ILE A 36 14.70 9.90 11.11
N GLY A 37 14.62 10.55 9.96
CA GLY A 37 15.36 10.16 8.77
C GLY A 37 16.88 10.19 8.96
N LYS A 38 17.42 11.22 9.61
CA LYS A 38 18.85 11.36 9.92
C LYS A 38 19.32 10.28 10.89
N GLU A 39 18.56 10.00 11.95
CA GLU A 39 18.83 8.89 12.87
C GLU A 39 18.84 7.54 12.13
N ALA A 40 17.84 7.29 11.29
CA ALA A 40 17.75 6.08 10.49
C ALA A 40 18.88 5.97 9.45
N LEU A 41 19.35 7.08 8.91
CA LEU A 41 20.45 7.15 7.94
C LEU A 41 21.80 6.89 8.61
N ALA A 42 21.99 7.40 9.83
CA ALA A 42 23.18 7.12 10.63
C ALA A 42 23.27 5.61 10.99
N ALA A 43 22.14 4.99 11.32
CA ALA A 43 22.10 3.56 11.62
C ALA A 43 22.18 2.66 10.37
N ILE A 44 21.64 3.13 9.24
CA ILE A 44 21.63 2.39 7.97
C ILE A 44 22.04 3.35 6.84
N PRO A 45 23.34 3.40 6.50
CA PRO A 45 23.87 4.29 5.47
C PRO A 45 23.20 4.13 4.10
N GLU A 46 23.22 5.18 3.27
CA GLU A 46 22.67 5.09 1.90
C GLU A 46 23.38 4.00 1.10
N GLY A 47 22.61 3.17 0.40
CA GLY A 47 23.12 2.04 -0.39
C GLY A 47 23.28 0.73 0.39
N ALA A 48 23.27 0.76 1.74
CA ALA A 48 23.25 -0.45 2.54
C ALA A 48 21.93 -1.23 2.35
N LYS A 49 21.99 -2.56 2.51
CA LYS A 49 20.77 -3.39 2.54
C LYS A 49 19.90 -2.95 3.71
N ASN A 50 18.60 -2.92 3.50
CA ASN A 50 17.64 -2.57 4.55
C ASN A 50 17.73 -3.60 5.70
N ASP A 51 18.23 -3.16 6.85
CA ASP A 51 18.16 -3.96 8.07
C ASP A 51 16.75 -3.87 8.68
N GLY A 52 16.00 -4.95 8.51
CA GLY A 52 14.64 -5.06 9.04
C GLY A 52 14.57 -4.92 10.56
N LYS A 53 15.62 -5.33 11.30
CA LYS A 53 15.64 -5.23 12.76
C LYS A 53 15.75 -3.77 13.21
N THR A 54 16.70 -3.02 12.65
CA THR A 54 16.87 -1.59 12.95
C THR A 54 15.63 -0.78 12.56
N ILE A 55 15.04 -1.04 11.38
CA ILE A 55 13.79 -0.37 10.97
C ILE A 55 12.64 -0.69 11.92
N LYS A 56 12.49 -1.94 12.35
CA LYS A 56 11.43 -2.33 13.29
C LYS A 56 11.62 -1.67 14.67
N ARG A 57 12.86 -1.57 15.16
CA ARG A 57 13.18 -0.88 16.41
C ARG A 57 12.79 0.60 16.35
N LEU A 58 13.27 1.33 15.33
CA LEU A 58 12.97 2.75 15.15
C LEU A 58 11.47 3.01 14.95
N ALA A 59 10.78 2.12 14.23
CA ALA A 59 9.33 2.17 14.05
C ALA A 59 8.59 2.10 15.40
N THR A 60 8.98 1.17 16.28
CA THR A 60 8.39 1.06 17.62
C THR A 60 8.75 2.28 18.50
N GLU A 61 10.01 2.71 18.50
CA GLU A 61 10.49 3.83 19.32
C GLU A 61 9.82 5.16 18.97
N LYS A 62 9.61 5.43 17.69
CA LYS A 62 8.99 6.68 17.20
C LYS A 62 7.48 6.56 16.96
N ASN A 63 6.87 5.42 17.29
CA ASN A 63 5.46 5.11 17.02
C ASN A 63 5.05 5.32 15.54
N LEU A 64 5.89 4.84 14.61
CA LEU A 64 5.69 4.93 13.17
C LEU A 64 5.59 3.54 12.54
N SER A 65 5.03 3.47 11.33
CA SER A 65 5.14 2.26 10.53
C SER A 65 6.56 2.07 9.99
N GLY A 66 6.97 0.81 9.77
CA GLY A 66 8.25 0.52 9.12
C GLY A 66 8.38 1.09 7.70
N SER A 67 7.25 1.39 7.04
CA SER A 67 7.23 2.08 5.75
C SER A 67 7.59 3.57 5.91
N GLU A 68 7.01 4.24 6.91
CA GLU A 68 7.30 5.65 7.20
C GLU A 68 8.75 5.88 7.59
N VAL A 69 9.34 5.01 8.41
CA VAL A 69 10.77 5.10 8.76
C VAL A 69 11.65 5.00 7.50
N ARG A 70 11.30 4.11 6.56
CA ARG A 70 12.04 4.01 5.27
C ARG A 70 11.90 5.28 4.44
N GLN A 71 10.72 5.90 4.41
CA GLN A 71 10.48 7.16 3.70
C GLN A 71 11.20 8.33 4.37
N ALA A 72 11.18 8.42 5.70
CA ALA A 72 11.92 9.39 6.49
C ALA A 72 13.43 9.29 6.20
N ARG A 73 13.98 8.08 6.22
CA ARG A 73 15.39 7.84 5.87
C ARG A 73 15.71 8.28 4.44
N LEU A 74 14.83 7.94 3.49
CA LEU A 74 15.00 8.37 2.10
C LEU A 74 14.89 9.89 1.95
N PHE A 75 14.06 10.54 2.74
CA PHE A 75 13.93 12.00 2.78
C PHE A 75 15.22 12.65 3.27
N ALA A 76 15.75 12.22 4.42
CA ALA A 76 17.02 12.72 4.95
C ALA A 76 18.22 12.44 4.04
N ALA A 77 18.21 11.34 3.28
CA ALA A 77 19.24 11.06 2.28
C ALA A 77 19.17 11.99 1.05
N ARG A 78 17.99 12.56 0.76
CA ARG A 78 17.74 13.32 -0.47
C ARG A 78 17.82 14.83 -0.27
N TYR A 79 17.65 15.31 0.96
CA TYR A 79 17.59 16.74 1.29
C TYR A 79 18.67 17.10 2.31
N THR A 80 19.33 18.23 2.08
CA THR A 80 20.16 18.89 3.09
C THR A 80 19.28 19.72 4.03
N GLU A 81 19.86 20.25 5.11
CA GLU A 81 19.15 21.16 6.02
C GLU A 81 18.66 22.41 5.27
N ASP A 82 19.51 23.01 4.43
CA ASP A 82 19.13 24.19 3.63
C ASP A 82 17.99 23.88 2.65
N GLU A 83 18.00 22.68 2.05
CA GLU A 83 16.92 22.24 1.16
C GLU A 83 15.61 21.96 1.94
N LEU A 84 15.71 21.50 3.19
CA LEU A 84 14.56 21.35 4.07
C LEU A 84 13.95 22.72 4.36
N GLU A 85 14.74 23.70 4.76
CA GLU A 85 14.23 25.04 5.06
C GLU A 85 13.62 25.69 3.80
N ALA A 86 14.26 25.54 2.63
CA ALA A 86 13.66 25.97 1.37
C ALA A 86 12.32 25.28 1.08
N LEU A 87 12.22 23.96 1.31
CA LEU A 87 10.97 23.20 1.16
C LEU A 87 9.88 23.70 2.12
N LEU A 88 10.25 24.04 3.36
CA LEU A 88 9.35 24.55 4.40
C LEU A 88 8.88 25.98 4.13
N LEU A 89 9.45 26.71 3.18
CA LEU A 89 8.96 28.02 2.73
C LEU A 89 7.89 27.90 1.63
N LEU A 90 7.83 26.78 0.91
CA LEU A 90 6.87 26.58 -0.16
C LEU A 90 5.44 26.40 0.38
N ARG A 91 4.47 27.03 -0.29
CA ARG A 91 3.05 27.02 0.09
C ARG A 91 2.16 26.56 -1.07
N ILE A 92 1.15 25.76 -0.76
CA ILE A 92 0.07 25.33 -1.66
C ILE A 92 -1.24 25.79 -1.03
N GLY A 93 -1.91 26.76 -1.65
CA GLY A 93 -3.14 27.34 -1.08
C GLY A 93 -2.95 27.94 0.32
N GLY A 94 -1.78 28.53 0.60
CA GLY A 94 -1.46 29.12 1.92
C GLY A 94 -0.91 28.14 2.96
N LEU A 95 -0.98 26.83 2.72
CA LEU A 95 -0.46 25.81 3.63
C LEU A 95 0.90 25.26 3.17
N PRO A 96 1.79 24.83 4.07
CA PRO A 96 3.00 24.09 3.73
C PRO A 96 2.68 22.82 2.93
N LEU A 97 3.67 22.31 2.19
CA LEU A 97 3.52 21.02 1.51
C LEU A 97 3.20 19.92 2.52
N ALA A 98 2.15 19.15 2.28
CA ALA A 98 1.79 18.04 3.15
C ALA A 98 2.85 16.93 3.08
N TRP A 99 3.04 16.20 4.19
CA TRP A 99 4.00 15.09 4.24
C TRP A 99 3.78 14.04 3.13
N ASP A 100 2.53 13.78 2.73
CA ASP A 100 2.22 12.87 1.64
C ASP A 100 2.76 13.35 0.28
N GLN A 101 2.77 14.67 0.03
CA GLN A 101 3.39 15.25 -1.17
C GLN A 101 4.91 15.11 -1.11
N VAL A 102 5.52 15.37 0.06
CA VAL A 102 6.96 15.18 0.28
C VAL A 102 7.36 13.73 0.03
N LYS A 103 6.60 12.74 0.53
CA LYS A 103 6.82 11.31 0.28
C LYS A 103 6.84 10.96 -1.21
N ASP A 104 6.00 11.60 -2.03
CA ASP A 104 6.01 11.37 -3.48
C ASP A 104 7.18 12.08 -4.17
N LEU A 105 7.55 13.29 -3.73
CA LEU A 105 8.70 14.02 -4.24
C LEU A 105 10.04 13.33 -3.92
N VAL A 106 10.17 12.72 -2.75
CA VAL A 106 11.37 11.99 -2.31
C VAL A 106 11.70 10.79 -3.23
N LYS A 107 10.70 10.24 -3.92
CA LYS A 107 10.90 9.17 -4.93
C LYS A 107 11.62 9.68 -6.19
N VAL A 108 11.61 10.99 -6.45
CA VAL A 108 12.30 11.62 -7.58
C VAL A 108 13.79 11.74 -7.26
N ARG A 109 14.59 10.87 -7.88
CA ARG A 109 16.05 10.75 -7.60
C ARG A 109 16.85 11.99 -8.00
N SER A 110 16.52 12.60 -9.13
CA SER A 110 17.21 13.80 -9.62
C SER A 110 16.82 15.03 -8.79
N LYS A 111 17.80 15.65 -8.12
CA LYS A 111 17.61 16.87 -7.32
C LYS A 111 16.95 17.98 -8.13
N VAL A 112 17.54 18.33 -9.29
CA VAL A 112 17.03 19.39 -10.17
C VAL A 112 15.55 19.19 -10.53
N LYS A 113 15.18 17.98 -10.95
CA LYS A 113 13.78 17.68 -11.34
C LYS A 113 12.83 17.70 -10.14
N ARG A 114 13.31 17.30 -8.96
CA ARG A 114 12.53 17.32 -7.72
C ARG A 114 12.27 18.75 -7.26
N THR A 115 13.27 19.62 -7.27
CA THR A 115 13.14 21.05 -6.94
C THR A 115 12.17 21.74 -7.90
N ALA A 116 12.34 21.56 -9.21
CA ALA A 116 11.41 22.12 -10.19
C ALA A 116 9.95 21.67 -9.97
N LEU A 117 9.74 20.39 -9.61
CA LEU A 117 8.39 19.89 -9.29
C LEU A 117 7.82 20.49 -8.01
N GLN A 118 8.63 20.74 -6.98
CA GLN A 118 8.19 21.39 -5.74
C GLN A 118 7.72 22.82 -6.02
N GLU A 119 8.53 23.58 -6.75
CA GLU A 119 8.23 24.97 -7.12
C GLU A 119 6.98 25.04 -8.00
N GLU A 120 6.87 24.16 -9.01
CA GLU A 120 5.67 24.09 -9.85
C GLU A 120 4.42 23.70 -9.04
N ALA A 121 4.54 22.74 -8.12
CA ALA A 121 3.43 22.31 -7.27
C ALA A 121 2.97 23.43 -6.34
N ALA A 122 3.90 24.18 -5.74
CA ALA A 122 3.62 25.34 -4.91
C ALA A 122 2.95 26.45 -5.74
N LYS A 123 3.58 26.85 -6.85
CA LYS A 123 3.11 27.93 -7.73
C LYS A 123 1.70 27.67 -8.29
N LYS A 124 1.40 26.42 -8.66
CA LYS A 124 0.11 26.02 -9.25
C LYS A 124 -0.87 25.42 -8.23
N SER A 125 -0.53 25.45 -6.94
CA SER A 125 -1.30 24.85 -5.85
C SER A 125 -1.79 23.42 -6.15
N TRP A 126 -0.87 22.56 -6.61
CA TRP A 126 -1.25 21.21 -7.03
C TRP A 126 -1.73 20.34 -5.87
N PRO A 127 -2.94 19.75 -5.96
CA PRO A 127 -3.33 18.69 -5.04
C PRO A 127 -2.44 17.47 -5.25
N ILE A 128 -2.34 16.61 -4.22
CA ILE A 128 -1.48 15.41 -4.28
C ILE A 128 -1.74 14.51 -5.49
N ARG A 129 -3.00 14.36 -5.91
CA ARG A 129 -3.38 13.57 -7.10
C ARG A 129 -2.73 14.13 -8.37
N LYS A 130 -2.71 15.46 -8.53
CA LYS A 130 -2.10 16.11 -9.70
C LYS A 130 -0.58 15.96 -9.68
N LEU A 131 0.06 16.16 -8.53
CA LEU A 131 1.50 15.95 -8.35
C LEU A 131 1.92 14.52 -8.75
N ARG A 132 1.18 13.49 -8.30
CA ARG A 132 1.42 12.09 -8.68
C ARG A 132 1.29 11.88 -10.19
N THR A 133 0.26 12.44 -10.80
CA THR A 133 0.04 12.36 -12.26
C THR A 133 1.20 12.98 -13.02
N GLU A 134 1.71 14.14 -12.59
CA GLU A 134 2.85 14.82 -13.21
C GLU A 134 4.16 14.05 -13.04
N ILE A 135 4.44 13.51 -11.85
CA ILE A 135 5.59 12.63 -11.60
C ILE A 135 5.56 11.41 -12.54
N LYS A 136 4.37 10.81 -12.72
CA LYS A 136 4.18 9.67 -13.62
C LYS A 136 4.34 10.06 -15.09
N ALA A 137 3.72 11.16 -15.52
CA ALA A 137 3.76 11.65 -16.91
C ALA A 137 5.19 11.98 -17.35
N ARG A 138 5.99 12.59 -16.45
CA ARG A 138 7.41 12.89 -16.71
C ARG A 138 8.35 11.67 -16.56
N GLY A 139 7.81 10.48 -16.27
CA GLY A 139 8.58 9.25 -16.09
C GLY A 139 9.52 9.26 -14.88
N LEU A 140 9.29 10.14 -13.90
CA LEU A 140 10.23 10.39 -12.80
C LEU A 140 10.14 9.39 -11.65
N HIS A 141 9.13 8.52 -11.69
CA HIS A 141 8.96 7.43 -10.72
C HIS A 141 9.92 6.25 -10.97
N ARG A 142 10.54 6.14 -12.17
CA ARG A 142 11.29 4.94 -12.55
C ARG A 142 12.74 5.01 -12.09
N SER A 143 13.14 4.02 -11.29
CA SER A 143 14.55 3.66 -11.16
C SER A 143 15.07 3.24 -12.53
N LYS A 144 16.31 3.59 -12.89
CA LYS A 144 16.97 3.19 -14.14
C LYS A 144 16.98 1.66 -14.36
N ASN A 145 16.76 0.89 -13.29
CA ASN A 145 16.70 -0.57 -13.28
C ASN A 145 15.28 -1.16 -13.22
N GLU A 146 14.23 -0.34 -13.14
CA GLU A 146 12.88 -0.84 -13.39
C GLU A 146 12.75 -1.02 -14.90
N THR A 147 13.14 -2.21 -15.37
CA THR A 147 12.75 -2.72 -16.69
C THR A 147 11.29 -2.34 -16.92
N PRO A 148 10.92 -1.78 -18.08
CA PRO A 148 9.52 -1.46 -18.38
C PRO A 148 8.70 -2.67 -17.95
N ARG A 149 7.77 -2.47 -17.00
CA ARG A 149 6.95 -3.55 -16.46
C ARG A 149 6.47 -4.34 -17.67
N ARG A 150 6.96 -5.57 -17.83
CA ARG A 150 6.61 -6.39 -19.00
C ARG A 150 5.09 -6.35 -19.07
N ALA A 151 4.56 -6.02 -20.25
CA ALA A 151 3.13 -6.12 -20.48
C ALA A 151 2.75 -7.58 -20.23
N GLY A 152 2.01 -7.81 -19.16
CA GLY A 152 1.92 -9.12 -18.51
C GLY A 152 2.34 -8.99 -17.05
N GLY A 153 1.36 -8.74 -16.19
CA GLY A 153 1.56 -8.72 -14.74
C GLY A 153 2.24 -9.99 -14.22
N ARG A 154 2.49 -10.04 -12.91
CA ARG A 154 3.04 -11.25 -12.28
C ARG A 154 2.13 -12.44 -12.65
N ARG A 155 2.72 -13.51 -13.22
CA ARG A 155 1.98 -14.75 -13.50
C ARG A 155 1.27 -15.18 -12.22
N HIS A 156 -0.01 -15.52 -12.33
CA HIS A 156 -0.76 -16.05 -11.20
C HIS A 156 -0.13 -17.37 -10.76
N ALA A 157 -0.03 -17.58 -9.45
CA ALA A 157 0.44 -18.86 -8.93
C ALA A 157 -0.54 -19.96 -9.33
N PRO A 158 -0.08 -21.16 -9.70
CA PRO A 158 -0.97 -22.27 -9.99
C PRO A 158 -1.84 -22.58 -8.77
N ALA A 159 -3.13 -22.82 -8.99
CA ALA A 159 -4.05 -23.19 -7.92
C ALA A 159 -3.69 -24.58 -7.35
N SER A 160 -3.71 -24.71 -6.02
CA SER A 160 -3.42 -25.98 -5.34
C SER A 160 -4.61 -26.93 -5.28
N SER A 161 -5.81 -26.47 -5.62
CA SER A 161 -7.03 -27.29 -5.66
C SER A 161 -8.08 -26.70 -6.62
N PRO A 162 -9.04 -27.51 -7.10
CA PRO A 162 -10.11 -27.03 -7.98
C PRO A 162 -10.95 -25.88 -7.41
N PRO A 163 -11.37 -25.87 -6.13
CA PRO A 163 -12.09 -24.73 -5.55
C PRO A 163 -11.28 -23.43 -5.58
N ILE A 164 -9.97 -23.51 -5.29
CA ILE A 164 -9.07 -22.35 -5.36
C ILE A 164 -8.92 -21.87 -6.81
N ALA A 165 -8.89 -22.78 -7.78
CA ALA A 165 -8.84 -22.42 -9.20
C ALA A 165 -10.07 -21.62 -9.64
N LEU A 166 -11.27 -22.02 -9.20
CA LEU A 166 -12.51 -21.30 -9.50
C LEU A 166 -12.52 -19.88 -8.91
N VAL A 167 -12.06 -19.72 -7.67
CA VAL A 167 -11.92 -18.39 -7.04
C VAL A 167 -10.93 -17.53 -7.82
N GLN A 168 -9.78 -18.09 -8.22
CA GLN A 168 -8.79 -17.37 -9.02
C GLN A 168 -9.34 -16.94 -10.39
N ILE A 169 -10.12 -17.78 -11.07
CA ILE A 169 -10.77 -17.44 -12.34
C ILE A 169 -11.78 -16.29 -12.14
N LEU A 170 -12.56 -16.34 -11.06
CA LEU A 170 -13.52 -15.29 -10.74
C LEU A 170 -12.83 -13.95 -10.47
N ASP A 171 -11.76 -13.96 -9.68
CA ASP A 171 -10.96 -12.76 -9.37
C ASP A 171 -10.33 -12.16 -10.62
N LEU A 172 -9.80 -13.01 -11.51
CA LEU A 172 -9.26 -12.61 -12.80
C LEU A 172 -10.32 -11.97 -13.70
N SER A 173 -11.50 -12.59 -13.81
CA SER A 173 -12.62 -12.05 -14.58
C SER A 173 -13.06 -10.69 -14.02
N ASN A 174 -13.16 -10.55 -12.70
CA ASN A 174 -13.50 -9.29 -12.04
C ASN A 174 -12.43 -8.21 -12.26
N GLN A 175 -11.14 -8.59 -12.20
CA GLN A 175 -10.03 -7.67 -12.46
C GLN A 175 -10.07 -7.16 -13.91
N TRP A 176 -10.37 -8.05 -14.87
CA TRP A 176 -10.56 -7.69 -16.27
C TRP A 176 -11.75 -6.76 -16.47
N LEU A 177 -12.89 -7.03 -15.83
CA LEU A 177 -14.07 -6.13 -15.89
C LEU A 177 -13.77 -4.75 -15.32
N ARG A 178 -13.07 -4.66 -14.18
CA ARG A 178 -12.63 -3.37 -13.61
C ARG A 178 -11.69 -2.64 -14.55
N TYR A 179 -10.68 -3.33 -15.08
CA TYR A 179 -9.78 -2.75 -16.07
C TYR A 179 -10.54 -2.25 -17.30
N TYR A 180 -11.53 -3.00 -17.76
CA TYR A 180 -12.37 -2.62 -18.89
C TYR A 180 -13.22 -1.37 -18.60
N VAL A 181 -13.83 -1.27 -17.41
CA VAL A 181 -14.55 -0.06 -16.98
C VAL A 181 -13.60 1.14 -16.85
N ASP A 182 -12.48 0.97 -16.17
CA ASP A 182 -11.51 2.05 -15.92
C ASP A 182 -10.82 2.54 -17.21
N SER A 183 -10.52 1.63 -18.14
CA SER A 183 -9.96 1.98 -19.45
C SER A 183 -11.02 2.49 -20.42
N GLY A 184 -12.26 2.01 -20.34
CA GLY A 184 -13.37 2.42 -21.20
C GLY A 184 -13.83 3.85 -20.97
N VAL A 185 -13.89 4.34 -19.73
CA VAL A 185 -14.57 5.61 -19.39
C VAL A 185 -13.64 6.85 -19.48
N GLY A 186 -12.74 6.89 -20.46
CA GLY A 186 -12.01 8.13 -20.80
C GLY A 186 -10.57 8.26 -20.27
N GLY A 187 -9.92 7.16 -19.91
CA GLY A 187 -8.48 7.15 -19.63
C GLY A 187 -7.63 7.59 -20.85
N PRO A 188 -6.39 8.07 -20.64
CA PRO A 188 -5.51 8.48 -21.74
C PRO A 188 -5.23 7.36 -22.74
N ASP A 189 -5.25 6.10 -22.26
CA ASP A 189 -5.04 4.85 -23.03
C ASP A 189 -6.37 4.13 -23.31
N SER A 190 -7.49 4.86 -23.34
CA SER A 190 -8.80 4.25 -23.56
C SER A 190 -8.87 3.61 -24.95
N PRO A 191 -9.32 2.34 -25.07
CA PRO A 191 -9.58 1.73 -26.38
C PRO A 191 -10.65 2.51 -27.17
N LEU A 192 -11.49 3.34 -26.50
CA LEU A 192 -12.42 4.24 -27.17
C LEU A 192 -11.70 5.34 -27.99
N LYS A 193 -10.48 5.75 -27.60
CA LYS A 193 -9.68 6.69 -28.39
C LYS A 193 -9.11 6.07 -29.66
N GLU A 194 -8.86 4.76 -29.66
CA GLU A 194 -8.49 4.06 -30.89
C GLU A 194 -9.71 3.88 -31.80
N LEU A 195 -10.89 3.68 -31.19
CA LEU A 195 -12.16 3.59 -31.92
C LEU A 195 -12.55 4.88 -32.65
N SER A 196 -12.06 6.05 -32.20
CA SER A 196 -12.30 7.30 -32.92
C SER A 196 -11.52 7.39 -34.24
N ARG A 197 -10.45 6.60 -34.41
CA ARG A 197 -9.56 6.60 -35.59
C ARG A 197 -10.00 5.64 -36.70
N VAL A 198 -10.94 4.73 -36.42
CA VAL A 198 -11.45 3.76 -37.39
C VAL A 198 -12.77 4.19 -38.01
N SER A 199 -13.12 3.58 -39.14
CA SER A 199 -14.38 3.83 -39.84
C SER A 199 -15.61 3.55 -38.95
N ARG A 200 -16.75 4.19 -39.25
CA ARG A 200 -18.00 3.99 -38.47
C ARG A 200 -18.43 2.52 -38.42
N LYS A 201 -18.30 1.80 -39.53
CA LYS A 201 -18.66 0.37 -39.64
C LYS A 201 -17.76 -0.48 -38.75
N GLU A 202 -16.45 -0.25 -38.81
CA GLU A 202 -15.48 -0.98 -37.97
C GLU A 202 -15.64 -0.64 -36.48
N ARG A 203 -15.93 0.63 -36.16
CA ARG A 203 -16.26 1.05 -34.79
C ARG A 203 -17.46 0.28 -34.24
N GLN A 204 -18.53 0.14 -35.01
CA GLN A 204 -19.72 -0.61 -34.61
C GLN A 204 -19.40 -2.10 -34.38
N ALA A 205 -18.66 -2.73 -35.30
CA ALA A 205 -18.24 -4.13 -35.16
C ALA A 205 -17.41 -4.34 -33.88
N ARG A 206 -16.44 -3.47 -33.61
CA ARG A 206 -15.61 -3.54 -32.39
C ARG A 206 -16.41 -3.29 -31.11
N LEU A 207 -17.36 -2.35 -31.13
CA LEU A 207 -18.27 -2.12 -29.99
C LEU A 207 -19.15 -3.34 -29.72
N GLN A 208 -19.66 -3.99 -30.77
CA GLN A 208 -20.44 -5.20 -30.64
C GLN A 208 -19.61 -6.35 -30.04
N GLN A 209 -18.39 -6.58 -30.57
CA GLN A 209 -17.47 -7.59 -30.03
C GLN A 209 -17.15 -7.34 -28.55
N ILE A 210 -16.97 -6.08 -28.17
CA ILE A 210 -16.78 -5.66 -26.79
C ILE A 210 -17.98 -6.02 -25.91
N LEU A 211 -19.21 -5.74 -26.36
CA LEU A 211 -20.43 -6.04 -25.62
C LEU A 211 -20.64 -7.55 -25.49
N GLU A 212 -20.36 -8.31 -26.55
CA GLU A 212 -20.38 -9.77 -26.55
C GLU A 212 -19.36 -10.33 -25.55
N THR A 213 -18.15 -9.79 -25.52
CA THR A 213 -17.10 -10.19 -24.56
C THR A 213 -17.53 -9.91 -23.13
N LYS A 214 -18.12 -8.73 -22.87
CA LYS A 214 -18.65 -8.38 -21.55
C LYS A 214 -19.73 -9.36 -21.10
N SER A 215 -20.71 -9.63 -21.96
CA SER A 215 -21.77 -10.60 -21.69
C SER A 215 -21.22 -12.01 -21.41
N ALA A 216 -20.23 -12.45 -22.19
CA ALA A 216 -19.57 -13.75 -21.98
C ALA A 216 -18.85 -13.83 -20.62
N LEU A 217 -18.20 -12.74 -20.18
CA LEU A 217 -17.55 -12.69 -18.86
C LEU A 217 -18.58 -12.69 -17.71
N GLU A 218 -19.71 -12.00 -17.87
CA GLU A 218 -20.81 -12.03 -16.91
C GLU A 218 -21.43 -13.43 -16.81
N ALA A 219 -21.67 -14.09 -17.94
CA ALA A 219 -22.16 -15.47 -17.99
C ALA A 219 -21.16 -16.44 -17.33
N LEU A 220 -19.86 -16.31 -17.60
CA LEU A 220 -18.82 -17.11 -16.96
C LEU A 220 -18.83 -16.92 -15.44
N GLY A 221 -18.95 -15.68 -14.96
CA GLY A 221 -19.07 -15.38 -13.54
C GLY A 221 -20.28 -16.06 -12.89
N ALA A 222 -21.43 -16.06 -13.55
CA ALA A 222 -22.63 -16.75 -13.10
C ALA A 222 -22.45 -18.28 -13.05
N SER A 223 -21.83 -18.88 -14.09
CA SER A 223 -21.53 -20.32 -14.11
C SER A 223 -20.56 -20.73 -13.01
N VAL A 224 -19.51 -19.95 -12.75
CA VAL A 224 -18.56 -20.22 -11.65
C VAL A 224 -19.27 -20.16 -10.29
N ALA A 225 -20.17 -19.18 -10.09
CA ALA A 225 -20.96 -19.08 -8.86
C ALA A 225 -21.88 -20.29 -8.67
N LEU A 226 -22.50 -20.80 -9.74
CA LEU A 226 -23.34 -22.01 -9.71
C LEU A 226 -22.53 -23.24 -9.30
N VAL A 227 -21.39 -23.50 -9.96
CA VAL A 227 -20.52 -24.65 -9.67
C VAL A 227 -19.99 -24.58 -8.24
N THR A 228 -19.66 -23.38 -7.75
CA THR A 228 -19.22 -23.19 -6.36
C THR A 228 -20.31 -23.59 -5.36
N LYS A 229 -21.58 -23.24 -5.61
CA LYS A 229 -22.71 -23.66 -4.78
C LYS A 229 -22.92 -25.18 -4.81
N GLN A 230 -22.80 -25.81 -5.99
CA GLN A 230 -22.92 -27.26 -6.14
C GLN A 230 -21.82 -27.98 -5.36
N LEU A 231 -20.56 -27.54 -5.47
CA LEU A 231 -19.45 -28.11 -4.71
C LEU A 231 -19.65 -27.96 -3.21
N GLN A 232 -20.10 -26.79 -2.73
CA GLN A 232 -20.42 -26.58 -1.32
C GLN A 232 -21.51 -27.55 -0.84
N HIS A 233 -22.57 -27.72 -1.64
CA HIS A 233 -23.65 -28.65 -1.30
C HIS A 233 -23.13 -30.09 -1.19
N SER A 234 -22.41 -30.58 -2.19
CA SER A 234 -21.83 -31.94 -2.17
C SER A 234 -20.85 -32.13 -1.00
N THR A 235 -20.05 -31.13 -0.64
CA THR A 235 -19.18 -31.23 0.54
C THR A 235 -19.98 -31.36 1.83
N THR A 236 -21.09 -30.62 1.98
CA THR A 236 -21.95 -30.75 3.16
C THR A 236 -22.70 -32.08 3.23
N GLU A 237 -23.06 -32.66 2.08
CA GLU A 237 -23.67 -33.99 2.02
C GLU A 237 -22.67 -35.09 2.40
N ILE A 238 -21.43 -35.00 1.90
CA ILE A 238 -20.36 -35.93 2.27
C ILE A 238 -20.06 -35.83 3.77
N GLU A 239 -19.91 -34.62 4.32
CA GLU A 239 -19.69 -34.43 5.76
C GLU A 239 -20.84 -34.99 6.61
N LYS A 240 -22.09 -34.81 6.17
CA LYS A 240 -23.26 -35.40 6.83
C LYS A 240 -23.26 -36.92 6.75
N SER A 241 -22.89 -37.51 5.60
CA SER A 241 -22.79 -38.97 5.45
C SER A 241 -21.71 -39.55 6.37
N ILE A 242 -20.53 -38.91 6.43
CA ILE A 242 -19.43 -39.32 7.32
C ILE A 242 -19.88 -39.26 8.79
N ARG A 243 -20.57 -38.18 9.19
CA ARG A 243 -21.05 -38.01 10.56
C ARG A 243 -22.26 -38.90 10.89
N GLY A 244 -23.08 -39.24 9.90
CA GLY A 244 -24.27 -40.08 10.04
C GLY A 244 -23.94 -41.57 10.28
N ASP A 245 -22.81 -42.05 9.75
CA ASP A 245 -22.32 -43.40 9.98
C ASP A 245 -21.57 -43.56 11.33
N GLU A 246 -21.22 -42.47 12.00
CA GLU A 246 -20.83 -42.49 13.40
C GLU A 246 -22.08 -42.69 14.27
N LYS A 247 -22.57 -43.95 14.33
CA LYS A 247 -23.41 -44.36 15.46
C LYS A 247 -22.71 -43.86 16.72
N PRO A 248 -23.39 -43.13 17.62
CA PRO A 248 -22.78 -42.71 18.86
C PRO A 248 -22.30 -43.99 19.54
N VAL A 249 -20.98 -44.21 19.53
CA VAL A 249 -20.37 -45.22 20.37
C VAL A 249 -20.84 -44.82 21.75
N LYS A 250 -21.72 -45.62 22.35
CA LYS A 250 -22.10 -45.50 23.75
C LYS A 250 -20.82 -45.76 24.54
N THR A 251 -19.94 -44.77 24.60
CA THR A 251 -18.89 -44.67 25.60
C THR A 251 -19.65 -44.52 26.91
N LYS A 252 -19.90 -45.68 27.52
CA LYS A 252 -20.31 -45.82 28.92
C LYS A 252 -19.50 -44.77 29.70
N PRO A 253 -20.14 -43.83 30.41
CA PRO A 253 -19.43 -42.78 31.12
C PRO A 253 -18.43 -43.47 32.05
N ALA A 254 -17.15 -43.36 31.70
CA ALA A 254 -16.07 -43.74 32.60
C ALA A 254 -16.27 -42.88 33.84
N ALA A 255 -16.35 -43.56 34.99
CA ALA A 255 -16.52 -42.93 36.28
C ALA A 255 -15.54 -41.75 36.43
N PRO A 256 -15.94 -40.68 37.14
CA PRO A 256 -15.04 -39.59 37.45
C PRO A 256 -13.92 -40.11 38.36
N GLU A 257 -12.81 -40.55 37.74
CA GLU A 257 -11.58 -40.85 38.44
C GLU A 257 -10.96 -39.54 38.92
N SER A 258 -11.46 -39.18 40.08
CA SER A 258 -10.94 -38.20 41.00
C SER A 258 -9.56 -38.66 41.47
N ALA A 259 -8.49 -38.25 40.78
CA ALA A 259 -7.17 -38.29 41.41
C ALA A 259 -6.20 -37.30 40.77
N LYS A 260 -6.02 -36.18 41.47
CA LYS A 260 -4.71 -35.75 41.99
C LYS A 260 -3.50 -36.18 41.14
N LYS A 261 -2.93 -35.23 40.39
CA LYS A 261 -1.47 -35.06 40.45
C LYS A 261 -1.08 -33.61 40.24
N ALA A 262 -0.59 -33.04 41.33
CA ALA A 262 0.09 -31.77 41.39
C ALA A 262 1.13 -31.68 40.27
N ARG A 263 1.07 -30.58 39.54
CA ARG A 263 2.10 -30.18 38.58
C ARG A 263 3.24 -29.55 39.40
N PRO A 264 4.44 -30.16 39.47
CA PRO A 264 5.55 -29.50 40.11
C PRO A 264 5.99 -28.34 39.22
N GLN A 265 6.13 -27.17 39.85
CA GLN A 265 6.89 -26.05 39.34
C GLN A 265 8.30 -26.53 39.00
N SER A 266 8.58 -26.76 37.72
CA SER A 266 9.96 -26.91 37.26
C SER A 266 10.56 -25.53 37.08
N GLN A 267 11.37 -25.20 38.07
CA GLN A 267 12.37 -24.15 38.04
C GLN A 267 13.37 -24.39 36.88
N GLU A 268 13.80 -23.27 36.31
CA GLU A 268 15.21 -22.97 36.04
C GLU A 268 16.01 -23.93 35.12
N ALA A 269 16.23 -23.49 33.87
CA ALA A 269 17.44 -23.82 33.14
C ALA A 269 17.87 -22.63 32.26
N LYS A 270 18.74 -21.78 32.83
CA LYS A 270 19.62 -20.88 32.09
C LYS A 270 20.53 -21.72 31.18
N ALA A 271 20.32 -21.67 29.87
CA ALA A 271 21.32 -22.12 28.89
C ALA A 271 21.76 -20.94 28.02
N LYS A 272 22.94 -20.39 28.34
CA LYS A 272 23.71 -19.52 27.45
C LYS A 272 24.22 -20.35 26.27
N PRO A 273 23.94 -20.00 25.00
CA PRO A 273 24.74 -20.50 23.90
C PRO A 273 26.01 -19.65 23.76
N LYS A 274 27.17 -20.26 24.04
CA LYS A 274 28.49 -19.74 23.65
C LYS A 274 28.52 -19.64 22.11
N SER A 275 28.47 -18.42 21.59
CA SER A 275 28.74 -18.13 20.18
C SER A 275 30.25 -18.18 19.95
N GLY A 276 30.74 -19.29 19.38
CA GLY A 276 32.10 -19.36 18.84
C GLY A 276 32.22 -18.61 17.50
N PRO A 277 33.38 -17.97 17.21
CA PRO A 277 33.59 -17.24 15.97
C PRO A 277 33.80 -18.22 14.79
N ARG A 278 32.87 -18.24 13.83
CA ARG A 278 33.10 -18.85 12.52
C ARG A 278 33.94 -17.91 11.66
N GLN A 279 35.25 -18.12 11.65
CA GLN A 279 36.12 -17.59 10.61
C GLN A 279 35.81 -18.30 9.29
N SER A 280 35.29 -17.56 8.31
CA SER A 280 35.10 -18.03 6.94
C SER A 280 36.05 -17.26 6.02
N THR A 281 37.28 -17.74 5.91
CA THR A 281 38.23 -17.28 4.90
C THR A 281 37.90 -17.93 3.55
N ARG A 282 37.11 -17.26 2.70
CA ARG A 282 37.08 -17.58 1.27
C ARG A 282 38.04 -16.65 0.53
N LYS A 283 39.24 -17.17 0.26
CA LYS A 283 40.18 -16.62 -0.72
C LYS A 283 39.54 -16.67 -2.11
N ARG A 284 39.53 -15.53 -2.82
CA ARG A 284 39.29 -15.46 -4.27
C ARG A 284 40.60 -15.80 -5.00
N PRO A 285 40.57 -16.56 -6.10
CA PRO A 285 41.73 -16.69 -6.97
C PRO A 285 41.95 -15.40 -7.78
N PRO A 286 43.22 -15.05 -8.08
CA PRO A 286 43.56 -13.94 -8.96
C PRO A 286 43.24 -14.28 -10.42
N LYS A 287 43.05 -13.22 -11.21
CA LYS A 287 42.86 -13.26 -12.67
C LYS A 287 44.18 -13.48 -13.38
#